data_AF-A0A7W8G7K3-F1
#
_entry.id   AF-A0A7W8G7K3-F1
#
_cell.length_a   1.000
_cell.length_b   1.000
_cell.length_c   1.000
_cell.angle_alpha   90.00
_cell.angle_beta   90.00
_cell.angle_gamma   90.00
#
_symmetry.space_group_name_H-M   'P 1'
#
loop_
_entity.id
_entity.type
_entity.pdbx_description
1 polymer ?
#
loop_
_entity_poly.entity_id
_entity_poly.type
_entity_poly.pdbx_seq_one_letter_code
_entity_poly.pdbx_strand_id
1 'polypeptide(L)'
;MDEKTLKSTLSAHSIPEGFIKVTDKPIQGLSPEQKVILNRKGNMLFNEGKFDAACRIFVTTGYSDGLARIGDLYMKQNRSITALKYYLLANNRAKSEMVYEKIANIISILLKNI
;
A
#
# COMPACT_ATOMS: atom_id res chain seq x y z
N MET A 1 -18.43 16.62 -27.58
CA MET A 1 -17.98 17.46 -26.46
C MET A 1 -16.71 18.15 -26.92
N ASP A 2 -16.71 19.48 -27.05
CA ASP A 2 -15.58 20.23 -27.60
C ASP A 2 -14.49 20.49 -26.53
N GLU A 3 -13.27 20.79 -26.99
CA GLU A 3 -12.10 21.01 -26.11
C GLU A 3 -12.32 22.17 -25.13
N LYS A 4 -13.09 23.18 -25.54
CA LYS A 4 -13.40 24.37 -24.75
C LYS A 4 -14.32 24.03 -23.58
N THR A 5 -15.30 23.18 -23.82
CA THR A 5 -16.23 22.65 -22.81
C THR A 5 -15.46 21.80 -21.80
N LEU A 6 -14.54 20.94 -22.26
CA LEU A 6 -13.71 20.11 -21.38
C LEU A 6 -12.80 20.94 -20.45
N LYS A 7 -12.13 21.96 -20.98
CA LYS A 7 -11.27 22.84 -20.16
C LYS A 7 -12.07 23.66 -19.15
N SER A 8 -13.29 24.07 -19.51
CA SER A 8 -14.18 24.80 -18.60
C SER A 8 -14.70 23.93 -17.44
N THR A 9 -14.99 22.66 -17.69
CA THR A 9 -15.47 21.74 -16.64
C THR A 9 -14.35 21.31 -15.69
N LEU A 10 -13.13 21.14 -16.20
CA LEU A 10 -11.92 20.85 -15.40
C LEU A 10 -11.52 22.02 -14.50
N SER A 11 -11.69 23.27 -14.96
CA SER A 11 -11.35 24.47 -14.16
C SER A 11 -12.42 24.86 -13.15
N ALA A 12 -13.68 24.47 -13.38
CA ALA A 12 -14.78 24.69 -12.45
C ALA A 12 -14.74 23.78 -11.20
N HIS A 13 -14.04 22.64 -11.27
CA HIS A 13 -13.75 21.83 -10.09
C HIS A 13 -12.44 22.33 -9.47
N SER A 14 -12.52 23.05 -8.35
CA SER A 14 -11.36 23.31 -7.52
C SER A 14 -10.78 21.96 -7.06
N ILE A 15 -9.70 21.52 -7.71
CA ILE A 15 -8.92 20.37 -7.27
C ILE A 15 -8.41 20.72 -5.87
N PRO A 16 -8.85 20.04 -4.79
CA PRO A 16 -8.30 20.28 -3.46
C PRO A 16 -6.80 20.00 -3.52
N GLU A 17 -5.96 20.99 -3.23
CA GLU A 17 -4.49 20.94 -3.17
C GLU A 17 -3.80 19.73 -3.83
N GLY A 18 -3.87 19.64 -5.16
CA GLY A 18 -3.00 18.79 -5.97
C GLY A 18 -3.17 17.27 -5.82
N PHE A 19 -2.55 16.54 -6.74
CA PHE A 19 -2.40 15.09 -6.60
C PHE A 19 -1.39 14.80 -5.49
N ILE A 20 -1.80 14.06 -4.45
CA ILE A 20 -0.83 13.46 -3.53
C ILE A 20 -0.07 12.40 -4.31
N LYS A 21 1.21 12.64 -4.61
CA LYS A 21 2.09 11.64 -5.21
C LYS A 21 2.29 10.50 -4.20
N VAL A 22 1.51 9.44 -4.35
CA VAL A 22 1.68 8.21 -3.58
C VAL A 22 2.86 7.46 -4.18
N THR A 23 3.99 7.41 -3.45
CA THR A 23 5.15 6.60 -3.81
C THR A 23 5.15 5.33 -2.97
N ASP A 24 5.36 4.19 -3.62
CA ASP A 24 5.55 2.90 -2.97
C ASP A 24 7.01 2.65 -2.58
N LYS A 25 7.88 3.65 -2.72
CA LYS A 25 9.30 3.59 -2.34
C LYS A 25 9.58 4.39 -1.07
N PRO A 26 10.39 3.86 -0.14
CA PRO A 26 10.87 4.61 1.01
C PRO A 26 11.60 5.87 0.59
N ILE A 27 11.49 6.93 1.40
CA ILE A 27 12.22 8.18 1.17
C ILE A 27 13.70 7.93 1.49
N GLN A 28 14.57 8.19 0.52
CA GLN A 28 16.01 7.94 0.66
C GLN A 28 16.74 8.93 1.57
N GLY A 29 16.15 10.10 1.84
CA GLY A 29 16.76 11.16 2.66
C GLY A 29 16.56 11.07 4.17
N LEU A 30 15.96 9.99 4.69
CA LEU A 30 15.73 9.83 6.13
C LEU A 30 16.92 9.18 6.84
N SER A 31 17.40 9.80 7.90
CA SER A 31 18.41 9.20 8.78
C SER A 31 17.85 7.97 9.52
N PRO A 32 18.70 7.03 9.98
CA PRO A 32 18.27 5.91 10.80
C PRO A 32 17.47 6.33 12.04
N GLU A 33 17.88 7.40 12.73
CA GLU A 33 17.23 7.92 13.93
C GLU A 33 15.83 8.47 13.62
N GLN A 34 15.70 9.21 12.52
CA GLN A 34 14.41 9.70 12.03
C GLN A 34 13.47 8.54 11.69
N LYS A 35 13.98 7.49 11.03
CA LYS A 35 13.20 6.28 10.75
C LYS A 35 12.72 5.62 12.04
N VAL A 36 13.57 5.50 13.07
CA VAL A 36 13.18 4.94 14.37
C VAL A 36 12.05 5.74 15.02
N ILE A 37 12.17 7.06 15.08
CA ILE A 37 11.14 7.94 15.67
C ILE A 37 9.81 7.79 14.92
N LEU A 38 9.86 7.85 13.58
CA LEU A 38 8.69 7.68 12.74
C LEU A 38 8.07 6.30 12.91
N ASN A 39 8.86 5.22 12.92
CA ASN A 39 8.37 3.86 13.09
C ASN A 39 7.70 3.66 14.45
N ARG A 40 8.22 4.27 15.53
CA ARG A 40 7.56 4.27 16.84
C ARG A 40 6.19 4.95 16.76
N LYS A 41 6.10 6.11 16.11
CA LYS A 41 4.82 6.79 15.90
C LYS A 41 3.86 5.96 15.04
N GLY A 42 4.35 5.31 13.99
CA GLY A 42 3.58 4.39 13.17
C GLY A 42 3.03 3.22 13.98
N ASN A 43 3.85 2.64 14.88
CA ASN A 43 3.41 1.58 15.78
C ASN A 43 2.30 2.04 16.75
N MET A 44 2.43 3.24 17.33
CA MET A 44 1.39 3.82 18.17
C MET A 44 0.06 3.97 17.40
N LEU A 45 0.11 4.58 16.21
CA LEU A 45 -1.07 4.75 15.36
C LEU A 45 -1.71 3.41 14.95
N PHE A 46 -0.89 2.41 14.66
CA PHE A 46 -1.37 1.07 14.34
C PHE A 46 -2.13 0.45 15.52
N ASN A 47 -1.57 0.56 16.72
CA ASN A 47 -2.19 0.05 17.94
C ASN A 47 -3.48 0.80 18.31
N GLU A 48 -3.58 2.08 17.94
CA GLU A 48 -4.80 2.90 18.04
C GLU A 48 -5.84 2.59 16.95
N GLY A 49 -5.59 1.64 16.05
CA GLY A 49 -6.48 1.31 14.93
C GLY A 49 -6.46 2.31 13.77
N LYS A 50 -5.57 3.31 13.80
CA LYS A 50 -5.40 4.31 12.73
C LYS A 50 -4.52 3.76 11.61
N PHE A 51 -4.97 2.67 10.99
CA PHE A 51 -4.17 1.85 10.07
C PHE A 51 -3.68 2.62 8.84
N ASP A 52 -4.50 3.50 8.25
CA ASP A 52 -4.08 4.27 7.07
C ASP A 52 -2.95 5.24 7.39
N ALA A 53 -2.98 5.87 8.57
CA ALA A 53 -1.93 6.77 9.02
C ALA A 53 -0.63 6.00 9.32
N ALA A 54 -0.74 4.85 10.00
CA ALA A 54 0.39 3.96 10.25
C ALA A 54 1.02 3.46 8.93
N CYS A 55 0.18 3.05 7.98
CA CYS A 55 0.61 2.57 6.66
C CYS A 55 1.44 3.62 5.93
N ARG A 56 0.98 4.88 5.89
CA ARG A 56 1.73 5.98 5.25
C ARG A 56 3.13 6.12 5.84
N ILE A 57 3.26 6.02 7.17
CA ILE A 57 4.55 6.07 7.85
C ILE A 57 5.43 4.88 7.46
N PHE A 58 4.89 3.66 7.52
CA PHE A 58 5.66 2.45 7.22
C PHE A 58 6.16 2.39 5.78
N VAL A 59 5.34 2.85 4.81
CA VAL A 59 5.77 2.99 3.40
C VAL A 59 6.86 4.04 3.28
N THR A 60 6.70 5.19 3.94
CA THR A 60 7.65 6.30 3.92
C THR A 60 9.03 5.89 4.45
N THR A 61 9.07 5.13 5.54
CA THR A 61 10.33 4.69 6.17
C THR A 61 10.89 3.39 5.60
N GLY A 62 10.06 2.60 4.91
CA GLY A 62 10.40 1.24 4.47
C GLY A 62 10.43 0.23 5.60
N TYR A 63 9.58 0.38 6.62
CA TYR A 63 9.61 -0.47 7.81
C TYR A 63 8.96 -1.83 7.54
N SER A 64 9.80 -2.83 7.24
CA SER A 64 9.36 -4.17 6.82
C SER A 64 8.33 -4.83 7.75
N ASP A 65 8.55 -4.79 9.07
CA ASP A 65 7.62 -5.39 10.03
C ASP A 65 6.25 -4.70 10.02
N GLY A 66 6.23 -3.36 10.03
CA GLY A 66 5.00 -2.58 9.94
C GLY A 66 4.24 -2.85 8.64
N LEU A 67 4.96 -2.94 7.51
CA LEU A 67 4.39 -3.28 6.20
C LEU A 67 3.80 -4.70 6.17
N ALA A 68 4.49 -5.68 6.77
CA ALA A 68 3.97 -7.04 6.87
C ALA A 68 2.67 -7.09 7.70
N ARG A 69 2.59 -6.33 8.81
CA ARG A 69 1.36 -6.22 9.62
C ARG A 69 0.21 -5.55 8.86
N ILE A 70 0.49 -4.56 8.01
CA ILE A 70 -0.52 -4.00 7.10
C ILE A 70 -0.97 -5.05 6.08
N GLY A 71 -0.05 -5.84 5.53
CA GLY A 71 -0.39 -6.98 4.68
C GLY A 71 -1.34 -7.97 5.37
N ASP A 72 -1.07 -8.32 6.63
CA ASP A 72 -1.94 -9.19 7.43
C ASP A 72 -3.34 -8.61 7.64
N LEU A 73 -3.44 -7.30 7.89
CA LEU A 73 -4.72 -6.61 8.01
C LEU A 73 -5.55 -6.75 6.73
N TYR A 74 -4.94 -6.54 5.56
CA TYR A 74 -5.64 -6.73 4.28
C TYR A 74 -5.99 -8.19 3.99
N MET A 75 -5.16 -9.16 4.41
CA MET A 75 -5.51 -10.57 4.32
C MET A 75 -6.75 -10.91 5.13
N LYS A 76 -6.85 -10.40 6.37
CA LYS A 76 -8.04 -10.60 7.23
C LYS A 76 -9.31 -10.00 6.62
N GLN A 77 -9.18 -9.00 5.75
CA GLN A 77 -10.28 -8.39 5.01
C GLN A 77 -10.56 -9.08 3.67
N ASN A 78 -9.96 -10.24 3.39
CA ASN A 78 -10.04 -10.96 2.10
C ASN A 78 -9.51 -10.16 0.89
N ARG A 79 -8.66 -9.15 1.12
CA ARG A 79 -8.06 -8.30 0.08
C ARG A 79 -6.66 -8.79 -0.29
N SER A 80 -6.56 -10.03 -0.77
CA SER A 80 -5.27 -10.72 -0.97
C SER A 80 -4.32 -10.02 -1.95
N ILE A 81 -4.81 -9.40 -3.03
CA ILE A 81 -3.96 -8.64 -3.97
C ILE A 81 -3.38 -7.39 -3.30
N THR A 82 -4.19 -6.69 -2.49
CA THR A 82 -3.72 -5.54 -1.72
C THR A 82 -2.71 -5.97 -0.66
N ALA A 83 -2.94 -7.10 0.01
CA ALA A 83 -1.98 -7.65 0.96
C ALA A 83 -0.64 -8.00 0.30
N LEU A 84 -0.67 -8.63 -0.89
CA LEU A 84 0.53 -8.98 -1.65
C LEU A 84 1.42 -7.76 -1.90
N LYS A 85 0.85 -6.62 -2.29
CA LYS A 85 1.60 -5.36 -2.43
C LYS A 85 2.44 -5.07 -1.18
N TYR A 86 1.84 -5.13 0.00
CA TYR A 86 2.54 -4.82 1.25
C TYR A 86 3.55 -5.89 1.66
N TYR A 87 3.32 -7.17 1.35
CA TYR A 87 4.31 -8.21 1.56
C TYR A 87 5.55 -8.02 0.67
N LEU A 88 5.37 -7.58 -0.57
CA LEU A 88 6.49 -7.23 -1.45
C LEU A 88 7.27 -6.03 -0.95
N LEU A 89 6.57 -4.97 -0.52
CA LEU A 89 7.22 -3.81 0.10
C LEU A 89 7.98 -4.17 1.38
N ALA A 90 7.47 -5.15 2.14
CA ALA A 90 8.12 -5.66 3.33
C ALA A 90 9.32 -6.58 3.04
N ASN A 91 9.53 -6.98 1.78
CA ASN A 91 10.40 -8.10 1.39
C ASN A 91 10.04 -9.42 2.12
N ASN A 92 8.77 -9.62 2.43
CA ASN A 92 8.29 -10.83 3.11
C ASN A 92 7.99 -11.93 2.08
N ARG A 93 9.04 -12.68 1.72
CA ARG A 93 8.95 -13.74 0.70
C ARG A 93 7.95 -14.83 1.08
N ALA A 94 7.97 -15.30 2.32
CA ALA A 94 7.09 -16.37 2.78
C ALA A 94 5.61 -16.02 2.57
N LYS A 95 5.19 -14.82 3.00
CA LYS A 95 3.79 -14.39 2.84
C LYS A 95 3.45 -14.03 1.39
N SER A 96 4.40 -13.53 0.62
CA SER A 96 4.20 -13.27 -0.82
C SER A 96 3.96 -14.57 -1.58
N GLU A 97 4.76 -15.60 -1.31
CA GLU A 97 4.65 -16.93 -1.94
C GLU A 97 3.29 -17.56 -1.69
N MET A 98 2.78 -17.49 -0.46
CA MET A 98 1.43 -17.99 -0.14
C MET A 98 0.33 -17.36 -1.02
N VAL A 99 0.46 -16.08 -1.35
CA VAL A 99 -0.49 -15.40 -2.23
C VAL A 99 -0.25 -15.79 -3.70
N TYR A 100 1.01 -15.93 -4.13
CA TYR A 100 1.35 -16.43 -5.47
C TYR A 100 0.78 -17.81 -5.72
N GLU A 101 0.97 -18.75 -4.79
CA GLU A 101 0.44 -20.11 -4.87
C GLU A 101 -1.09 -20.11 -5.02
N LYS A 102 -1.79 -19.28 -4.23
CA LYS A 102 -3.25 -19.14 -4.34
C LYS A 102 -3.67 -18.65 -5.72
N ILE A 103 -3.00 -17.64 -6.27
CA ILE A 103 -3.28 -17.11 -7.61
C ILE A 103 -2.99 -18.17 -8.67
N ALA A 104 -1.83 -18.83 -8.60
CA ALA A 104 -1.43 -19.87 -9.54
C ALA A 104 -2.40 -21.05 -9.54
N ASN A 105 -2.88 -21.48 -8.36
CA ASN A 105 -3.89 -22.51 -8.23
C ASN A 105 -5.22 -22.11 -8.90
N ILE A 106 -5.69 -20.87 -8.70
CA ILE A 106 -6.90 -20.38 -9.36
C ILE A 106 -6.73 -20.40 -10.88
N ILE A 107 -5.60 -19.90 -11.40
CA ILE A 107 -5.32 -19.91 -12.83
C ILE A 107 -5.28 -21.35 -13.36
N SER A 108 -4.63 -22.28 -12.65
CA SER A 108 -4.58 -23.68 -13.05
C SER A 108 -5.96 -24.33 -13.13
N ILE A 109 -6.85 -24.04 -12.18
CA ILE A 109 -8.23 -24.52 -12.19
C ILE A 109 -8.99 -23.94 -13.39
N LEU A 110 -8.86 -22.65 -13.66
CA LEU A 110 -9.51 -22.00 -14.81
C LEU A 110 -9.06 -22.61 -16.14
N LEU A 111 -7.76 -22.86 -16.30
CA LEU A 111 -7.21 -23.45 -17.52
C LEU A 111 -7.61 -24.91 -17.75
N LYS A 112 -7.93 -25.67 -16.70
CA LYS A 112 -8.40 -27.06 -16.81
C LYS A 112 -9.89 -27.18 -17.18
N ASN A 113 -10.64 -26.10 -17.01
CA ASN A 113 -12.09 -26.03 -17.21
C ASN A 113 -12.46 -25.29 -18.51
N ILE A 114 -11.49 -25.00 -19.37
CA ILE A 114 -11.64 -24.43 -20.72
C ILE A 114 -11.25 -25.51 -21.72
#